data_AF-A0A6J8ES13-F1
#
_entry.id   AF-A0A6J8ES13-F1
#
_cell.length_a   1.000
_cell.length_b   1.000
_cell.length_c   1.000
_cell.angle_alpha   90.00
_cell.angle_beta   90.00
_cell.angle_gamma   90.00
#
_symmetry.space_group_name_H-M   'P 1'
#
loop_
_entity.id
_entity.type
_entity.pdbx_description
1 polymer ?
#
loop_
_entity_poly.entity_id
_entity_poly.type
_entity_poly.pdbx_seq_one_letter_code
_entity_poly.pdbx_strand_id
1 'polypeptide(L)'
;MNSTFLSPFGLLPIATQLTTSVITPVYQYTPPNGKVYRLLRPDENPQFGLYAKNVNSIVTAAYHVAWGSHYYKKMDSKYISTCLTYDNARLIEKNNNQANGPIVSIDVTRAPVIMYHVWNAIVRQQLVEKGDDAPTVSNFKKFAEANNEVLLVGTVPPNCVTIEPRITAPNPSVMMGLSPM
;
A
#
# COMPACT_ATOMS: atom_id res chain seq x y z
N MET A 1 -20.33 51.19 -53.70
CA MET A 1 -19.52 51.42 -52.49
C MET A 1 -19.73 50.26 -51.56
N ASN A 2 -18.64 49.68 -51.09
CA ASN A 2 -18.59 48.60 -50.09
C ASN A 2 -19.40 48.93 -48.83
N SER A 3 -20.14 47.95 -48.33
CA SER A 3 -20.28 47.74 -46.87
C SER A 3 -20.87 46.34 -46.65
N THR A 4 -19.98 45.37 -46.59
CA THR A 4 -20.08 44.23 -45.67
C THR A 4 -20.10 44.79 -44.25
N PHE A 5 -21.00 44.33 -43.38
CA PHE A 5 -20.61 43.77 -42.09
C PHE A 5 -21.79 43.02 -41.44
N LEU A 6 -21.45 41.81 -41.01
CA LEU A 6 -22.29 40.79 -40.41
C LEU A 6 -22.76 41.22 -39.01
N SER A 7 -24.00 40.87 -38.70
CA SER A 7 -24.53 40.87 -37.33
C SER A 7 -23.70 39.98 -36.41
N PRO A 8 -23.52 40.34 -35.13
CA PRO A 8 -22.71 39.60 -34.19
C PRO A 8 -23.49 38.36 -33.73
N PHE A 9 -23.23 37.22 -34.36
CA PHE A 9 -23.61 35.95 -33.74
C PHE A 9 -22.85 35.85 -32.42
N GLY A 10 -23.60 36.04 -31.33
CA GLY A 10 -23.14 35.90 -29.97
C GLY A 10 -22.45 34.56 -29.81
N LEU A 11 -21.24 34.65 -29.25
CA LEU A 11 -20.46 33.53 -28.75
C LEU A 11 -21.38 32.56 -28.00
N LEU A 12 -21.51 31.36 -28.54
CA LEU A 12 -22.02 30.21 -27.80
C LEU A 12 -21.20 30.11 -26.50
N PRO A 13 -21.83 29.85 -25.34
CA PRO A 13 -21.07 29.60 -24.14
C PRO A 13 -20.21 28.35 -24.39
N ILE A 14 -18.90 28.55 -24.37
CA ILE A 14 -17.95 27.45 -24.24
C ILE A 14 -18.33 26.77 -22.94
N ALA A 15 -19.00 25.63 -23.05
CA ALA A 15 -19.14 24.70 -21.95
C ALA A 15 -17.70 24.34 -21.58
N THR A 16 -17.19 24.95 -20.52
CA THR A 16 -15.97 24.54 -19.86
C THR A 16 -16.25 23.12 -19.40
N GLN A 17 -15.92 22.15 -20.25
CA GLN A 17 -15.87 20.76 -19.84
C GLN A 17 -14.85 20.76 -18.70
N LEU A 18 -15.37 20.69 -17.47
CA LEU A 18 -14.63 20.18 -16.34
C LEU A 18 -14.14 18.81 -16.81
N THR A 19 -12.91 18.76 -17.28
CA THR A 19 -12.16 17.51 -17.36
C THR A 19 -11.99 17.09 -15.92
N THR A 20 -13.01 16.45 -15.35
CA THR A 20 -12.79 15.42 -14.35
C THR A 20 -11.91 14.41 -15.04
N SER A 21 -10.60 14.59 -14.89
CA SER A 21 -9.62 13.56 -15.14
C SER A 21 -10.10 12.38 -14.30
N VAL A 22 -10.84 11.48 -14.93
CA VAL A 22 -11.10 10.16 -14.37
C VAL A 22 -9.70 9.59 -14.24
N ILE A 23 -9.16 9.60 -13.03
CA ILE A 23 -7.93 8.89 -12.70
C ILE A 23 -8.29 7.44 -12.91
N THR A 24 -8.06 6.93 -14.10
CA THR A 24 -8.13 5.50 -14.42
C THR A 24 -7.33 4.79 -13.34
N PRO A 25 -7.87 3.78 -12.65
CA PRO A 25 -7.20 3.21 -11.49
C PRO A 25 -5.80 2.75 -11.89
N VAL A 26 -4.87 3.43 -11.24
CA VAL A 26 -3.46 3.09 -11.02
C VAL A 26 -3.33 1.56 -10.95
N TYR A 27 -2.46 1.02 -11.80
CA TYR A 27 -2.16 -0.40 -12.00
C TYR A 27 -2.55 -1.27 -10.78
N GLN A 28 -3.73 -1.90 -10.85
CA GLN A 28 -4.16 -2.84 -9.83
C GLN A 28 -3.35 -4.11 -10.01
N TYR A 29 -2.46 -4.37 -9.06
CA TYR A 29 -1.74 -5.64 -9.02
C TYR A 29 -2.67 -6.71 -8.44
N THR A 30 -2.46 -7.97 -8.78
CA THR A 30 -3.01 -9.13 -8.05
C THR A 30 -1.87 -10.13 -7.87
N PRO A 31 -1.56 -10.59 -6.65
CA PRO A 31 -0.45 -11.50 -6.43
C PRO A 31 -0.79 -12.87 -7.06
N PRO A 32 0.19 -13.62 -7.59
CA PRO A 32 -0.07 -14.94 -8.19
C PRO A 32 -0.78 -15.93 -7.26
N ASN A 33 -0.53 -15.84 -5.95
CA ASN A 33 -1.16 -16.66 -4.92
C ASN A 33 -2.42 -15.99 -4.30
N GLY A 34 -2.85 -14.85 -4.84
CA GLY A 34 -3.98 -14.07 -4.33
C GLY A 34 -3.77 -13.46 -2.94
N LYS A 35 -2.54 -13.51 -2.39
CA LYS A 35 -2.26 -13.16 -1.00
C LYS A 35 -1.17 -12.12 -0.87
N VAL A 36 -1.32 -11.28 0.15
CA VAL A 36 -0.26 -10.43 0.70
C VAL A 36 -0.09 -10.72 2.18
N TYR A 37 1.02 -10.28 2.76
CA TYR A 37 1.38 -10.57 4.14
C TYR A 37 1.58 -9.27 4.92
N ARG A 38 1.27 -9.32 6.22
CA ARG A 38 1.44 -8.18 7.12
C ARG A 38 1.84 -8.67 8.49
N LEU A 39 2.82 -8.01 9.09
CA LEU A 39 3.06 -8.07 10.53
C LEU A 39 2.05 -7.14 11.23
N LEU A 40 1.18 -7.70 12.07
CA LEU A 40 0.18 -6.90 12.75
C LEU A 40 0.80 -5.94 13.77
N ARG A 41 0.23 -4.75 13.86
CA ARG A 41 0.53 -3.82 14.94
C ARG A 41 -0.14 -4.26 16.25
N PRO A 42 0.34 -3.81 17.42
CA PRO A 42 -0.29 -4.12 18.70
C PRO A 42 -1.76 -3.69 18.82
N ASP A 43 -2.17 -2.66 18.07
CA ASP A 43 -3.54 -2.13 18.04
C ASP A 43 -4.46 -2.84 17.02
N GLU A 44 -3.95 -3.80 16.24
CA GLU A 44 -4.71 -4.51 15.22
C GLU A 44 -5.18 -5.89 15.74
N ASN A 45 -6.42 -6.25 15.40
CA ASN A 45 -6.98 -7.56 15.73
C ASN A 45 -7.60 -8.20 14.46
N PRO A 46 -7.06 -9.34 13.98
CA PRO A 46 -7.51 -9.95 12.74
C PRO A 46 -8.97 -10.44 12.79
N GLN A 47 -9.52 -10.71 13.98
CA GLN A 47 -10.92 -11.12 14.14
C GLN A 47 -11.93 -10.01 13.77
N PHE A 48 -11.49 -8.75 13.78
CA PHE A 48 -12.31 -7.61 13.36
C PHE A 48 -11.99 -7.15 11.94
N GLY A 49 -11.02 -7.76 11.28
CA GLY A 49 -10.47 -7.28 10.02
C GLY A 49 -9.39 -6.22 10.20
N LEU A 50 -8.93 -5.63 9.10
CA LEU A 50 -7.90 -4.61 9.10
C LEU A 50 -8.42 -3.34 8.43
N TYR A 51 -8.13 -2.22 9.07
CA TYR A 51 -8.58 -0.90 8.65
C TYR A 51 -7.38 0.04 8.64
N ALA A 52 -7.36 0.92 7.63
CA ALA A 52 -6.47 2.06 7.68
C ALA A 52 -6.83 2.95 8.88
N LYS A 53 -5.83 3.61 9.47
CA LYS A 53 -6.04 4.44 10.66
C LYS A 53 -6.96 5.64 10.36
N ASN A 54 -6.89 6.19 9.15
CA ASN A 54 -7.81 7.22 8.68
C ASN A 54 -8.06 7.10 7.17
N VAL A 55 -9.25 6.60 6.80
CA VAL A 55 -9.65 6.40 5.39
C VAL A 55 -9.74 7.71 4.58
N ASN A 56 -9.98 8.84 5.24
CA ASN A 56 -10.10 10.16 4.62
C ASN A 56 -8.79 10.95 4.65
N SER A 57 -7.67 10.28 4.90
CA SER A 57 -6.37 10.94 5.02
C SER A 57 -5.88 11.55 3.71
N ILE A 58 -5.33 12.76 3.84
CA ILE A 58 -4.63 13.47 2.78
C ILE A 58 -3.16 13.04 2.66
N VAL A 59 -2.67 12.14 3.53
CA VAL A 59 -1.31 11.63 3.47
C VAL A 59 -1.10 10.88 2.15
N THR A 60 -0.05 11.25 1.41
CA THR A 60 0.32 10.65 0.13
C THR A 60 0.95 9.27 0.35
N ALA A 61 0.96 8.43 -0.68
CA ALA A 61 1.61 7.12 -0.61
C ALA A 61 3.13 7.24 -0.36
N ALA A 62 3.76 8.22 -1.00
CA ALA A 62 5.19 8.47 -0.81
C ALA A 62 5.50 8.84 0.64
N TYR A 63 4.74 9.75 1.25
CA TYR A 63 4.91 10.08 2.66
C TYR A 63 4.67 8.89 3.58
N HIS A 64 3.59 8.12 3.35
CA HIS A 64 3.26 6.95 4.16
C HIS A 64 4.40 5.92 4.21
N VAL A 65 5.02 5.63 3.07
CA VAL A 65 6.10 4.65 2.99
C VAL A 65 7.43 5.24 3.46
N ALA A 66 7.74 6.49 3.09
CA ALA A 66 9.01 7.13 3.40
C ALA A 66 9.27 7.32 4.90
N TRP A 67 8.22 7.56 5.68
CA TRP A 67 8.31 7.89 7.10
C TRP A 67 7.65 6.83 8.00
N GLY A 68 7.09 5.78 7.39
CA GLY A 68 6.17 4.87 8.05
C GLY A 68 4.91 5.61 8.53
N SER A 69 4.02 4.90 9.22
CA SER A 69 2.87 5.56 9.90
C SER A 69 3.30 6.55 11.01
N HIS A 70 4.61 6.77 11.20
CA HIS A 70 5.18 7.73 12.10
C HIS A 70 5.45 9.04 11.37
N TYR A 71 4.57 10.01 11.64
CA TYR A 71 5.03 11.38 11.89
C TYR A 71 5.26 12.29 10.68
N TYR A 72 4.17 12.62 9.97
CA TYR A 72 3.93 14.00 9.58
C TYR A 72 2.72 14.53 10.37
N LYS A 73 2.93 15.50 11.26
CA LYS A 73 1.88 16.17 12.06
C LYS A 73 0.92 15.26 12.85
N LYS A 74 1.32 14.02 13.19
CA LYS A 74 0.43 13.00 13.80
C LYS A 74 -0.80 12.67 12.93
N MET A 75 -0.66 12.76 11.62
CA MET A 75 -1.75 12.42 10.70
C MET A 75 -1.74 10.91 10.41
N ASP A 76 -2.86 10.28 10.70
CA ASP A 76 -3.10 8.89 10.36
C ASP A 76 -3.26 8.71 8.85
N SER A 77 -2.80 7.58 8.33
CA SER A 77 -2.80 7.26 6.90
C SER A 77 -4.02 6.42 6.48
N LYS A 78 -4.38 6.54 5.20
CA LYS A 78 -5.41 5.72 4.52
C LYS A 78 -4.88 4.38 3.98
N TYR A 79 -3.57 4.13 4.10
CA TYR A 79 -2.92 2.94 3.57
C TYR A 79 -2.68 1.89 4.66
N ILE A 80 -2.90 0.63 4.30
CA ILE A 80 -2.48 -0.54 5.07
C ILE A 80 -1.23 -1.11 4.38
N SER A 81 -0.08 -1.04 5.06
CA SER A 81 1.18 -1.60 4.53
C SER A 81 1.19 -3.12 4.56
N THR A 82 1.61 -3.73 3.47
CA THR A 82 1.75 -5.18 3.33
C THR A 82 2.99 -5.50 2.50
N CYS A 83 3.37 -6.76 2.41
CA CYS A 83 4.44 -7.25 1.55
C CYS A 83 3.98 -8.50 0.79
N LEU A 84 4.65 -8.82 -0.31
CA LEU A 84 4.25 -9.94 -1.18
C LEU A 84 4.56 -11.33 -0.62
N THR A 85 5.50 -11.44 0.30
CA THR A 85 6.01 -12.74 0.75
C THR A 85 6.00 -12.83 2.28
N TYR A 86 5.75 -14.04 2.78
CA TYR A 86 5.85 -14.32 4.21
C TYR A 86 7.26 -14.05 4.74
N ASP A 87 8.30 -14.38 3.97
CA ASP A 87 9.69 -14.14 4.35
C ASP A 87 10.01 -12.65 4.56
N ASN A 88 9.44 -11.77 3.72
CA ASN A 88 9.58 -10.33 3.93
C ASN A 88 8.86 -9.88 5.21
N ALA A 89 7.69 -10.43 5.53
CA ALA A 89 7.00 -10.14 6.78
C ALA A 89 7.84 -10.59 8.00
N ARG A 90 8.55 -11.73 7.90
CA ARG A 90 9.51 -12.19 8.93
C ARG A 90 10.74 -11.30 9.04
N LEU A 91 11.26 -10.82 7.91
CA LEU A 91 12.37 -9.88 7.91
C LEU A 91 11.98 -8.57 8.62
N ILE A 92 10.77 -8.08 8.36
CA ILE A 92 10.21 -6.91 9.05
C ILE A 92 10.05 -7.20 10.55
N GLU A 93 9.50 -8.36 10.93
CA GLU A 93 9.37 -8.78 12.34
C GLU A 93 10.73 -8.78 13.06
N LYS A 94 11.76 -9.35 12.42
CA LYS A 94 13.12 -9.41 12.99
C LYS A 94 13.76 -8.03 13.15
N ASN A 95 13.49 -7.11 12.24
CA ASN A 95 14.11 -5.79 12.20
C ASN A 95 13.30 -4.72 12.96
N ASN A 96 12.06 -5.02 13.35
CA ASN A 96 11.16 -4.06 13.97
C ASN A 96 10.95 -4.38 15.46
N ASN A 97 11.66 -3.65 16.32
CA ASN A 97 11.52 -3.78 17.77
C ASN A 97 10.15 -3.30 18.32
N GLN A 98 9.31 -2.67 17.49
CA GLN A 98 8.03 -2.09 17.90
C GLN A 98 6.80 -2.91 17.48
N ALA A 99 6.95 -3.82 16.50
CA ALA A 99 5.85 -4.63 16.01
C ALA A 99 6.07 -6.10 16.41
N ASN A 100 5.45 -6.51 17.53
CA ASN A 100 5.53 -7.88 18.04
C ASN A 100 4.26 -8.71 17.77
N GLY A 101 3.39 -8.25 16.87
CA GLY A 101 2.15 -8.95 16.53
C GLY A 101 2.39 -10.24 15.74
N PRO A 102 1.34 -11.06 15.54
CA PRO A 102 1.41 -12.17 14.62
C PRO A 102 1.53 -11.66 13.17
N ILE A 103 2.09 -12.50 12.30
CA ILE A 103 2.01 -12.29 10.86
C ILE A 103 0.69 -12.89 10.38
N VAL A 104 0.02 -12.15 9.50
CA VAL A 104 -1.18 -12.61 8.81
C VAL A 104 -0.94 -12.65 7.30
N SER A 105 -1.63 -13.56 6.63
CA SER A 105 -1.93 -13.42 5.22
C SER A 105 -3.29 -12.76 5.03
N ILE A 106 -3.40 -12.00 3.95
CA ILE A 106 -4.60 -11.30 3.52
C ILE A 106 -4.92 -11.79 2.12
N ASP A 107 -6.08 -12.40 1.96
CA ASP A 107 -6.63 -12.79 0.66
C ASP A 107 -7.25 -11.57 -0.02
N VAL A 108 -6.50 -11.00 -0.97
CA VAL A 108 -6.91 -9.78 -1.67
C VAL A 108 -7.90 -10.05 -2.80
N THR A 109 -8.13 -11.32 -3.17
CA THR A 109 -9.14 -11.68 -4.18
C THR A 109 -10.56 -11.58 -3.64
N ARG A 110 -10.72 -11.61 -2.31
CA ARG A 110 -12.01 -11.53 -1.62
C ARG A 110 -12.19 -10.22 -0.85
N ALA A 111 -11.16 -9.39 -0.74
CA ALA A 111 -11.21 -8.13 -0.02
C ALA A 111 -11.60 -6.96 -0.96
N PRO A 112 -12.50 -6.05 -0.55
CA PRO A 112 -12.85 -4.84 -1.30
C PRO A 112 -11.75 -3.77 -1.12
N VAL A 113 -10.56 -4.05 -1.64
CA VAL A 113 -9.38 -3.18 -1.53
C VAL A 113 -8.82 -2.83 -2.90
N ILE A 114 -8.25 -1.63 -2.99
CA ILE A 114 -7.38 -1.26 -4.09
C ILE A 114 -5.95 -1.57 -3.67
N MET A 115 -5.21 -2.28 -4.52
CA MET A 115 -3.84 -2.70 -4.21
C MET A 115 -2.82 -2.03 -5.12
N TYR A 116 -1.81 -1.42 -4.51
CA TYR A 116 -0.67 -0.83 -5.19
C TYR A 116 0.61 -1.59 -4.89
N HIS A 117 1.19 -2.22 -5.91
CA HIS A 117 2.51 -2.84 -5.78
C HIS A 117 3.59 -1.77 -5.93
N VAL A 118 3.91 -1.11 -4.82
CA VAL A 118 4.74 0.10 -4.82
C VAL A 118 6.23 -0.18 -5.02
N TRP A 119 6.68 -1.43 -5.11
CA TRP A 119 8.00 -1.71 -5.66
C TRP A 119 8.07 -1.41 -7.17
N ASN A 120 6.98 -1.59 -7.91
CA ASN A 120 6.97 -1.34 -9.35
C ASN A 120 7.25 0.15 -9.65
N ALA A 121 8.28 0.41 -10.46
CA ALA A 121 8.74 1.76 -10.75
C ALA A 121 7.67 2.67 -11.39
N ILE A 122 6.82 2.11 -12.25
CA ILE A 122 5.72 2.83 -12.91
C ILE A 122 4.66 3.20 -11.86
N VAL A 123 4.27 2.24 -11.00
CA VAL A 123 3.32 2.48 -9.92
C VAL A 123 3.83 3.55 -8.96
N ARG A 124 5.11 3.50 -8.57
CA ARG A 124 5.71 4.56 -7.74
C ARG A 124 5.62 5.93 -8.39
N GLN A 125 5.95 6.02 -9.68
CA GLN A 125 5.92 7.30 -10.37
C GLN A 125 4.49 7.88 -10.42
N GLN A 126 3.47 7.03 -10.51
CA GLN A 126 2.06 7.44 -10.45
C GLN A 126 1.61 7.87 -9.05
N LEU A 127 2.23 7.31 -8.01
CA LEU A 127 1.89 7.57 -6.60
C LEU A 127 2.69 8.71 -5.97
N VAL A 128 3.71 9.23 -6.65
CA VAL A 128 4.37 10.47 -6.25
C VAL A 128 3.47 11.63 -6.67
N GLU A 129 3.03 12.41 -5.68
CA GLU A 129 2.09 13.50 -5.88
C GLU A 129 2.80 14.85 -6.04
N LYS A 130 2.14 15.81 -6.70
CA LYS A 130 2.62 17.19 -6.85
C LYS A 130 2.62 17.87 -5.47
N GLY A 131 3.73 17.76 -4.75
CA GLY A 131 3.86 18.24 -3.38
C GLY A 131 4.81 17.41 -2.52
N ASP A 132 5.13 16.17 -2.93
CA ASP A 132 6.12 15.35 -2.25
C ASP A 132 7.55 15.92 -2.46
N ASP A 133 8.27 16.14 -1.36
CA ASP A 133 9.65 16.63 -1.42
C ASP A 133 10.64 15.54 -1.87
N ALA A 134 11.79 15.96 -2.41
CA ALA A 134 12.80 15.05 -2.95
C ALA A 134 13.33 14.02 -1.92
N PRO A 135 13.59 14.38 -0.64
CA PRO A 135 13.93 13.40 0.39
C PRO A 135 12.86 12.33 0.60
N THR A 136 11.58 12.73 0.64
CA THR A 136 10.44 11.82 0.80
C THR A 136 10.35 10.86 -0.39
N VAL A 137 10.47 11.36 -1.62
CA VAL A 137 10.46 10.51 -2.82
C VAL A 137 11.64 9.53 -2.83
N SER A 138 12.82 9.95 -2.38
CA SER A 138 13.99 9.09 -2.29
C SER A 138 13.80 7.97 -1.27
N ASN A 139 13.31 8.30 -0.07
CA ASN A 139 13.03 7.32 0.98
C ASN A 139 11.90 6.38 0.57
N PHE A 140 10.86 6.88 -0.09
CA PHE A 140 9.77 6.08 -0.63
C PHE A 140 10.30 4.95 -1.52
N LYS A 141 11.16 5.29 -2.49
CA LYS A 141 11.77 4.29 -3.40
C LYS A 141 12.57 3.25 -2.63
N LYS A 142 13.43 3.70 -1.71
CA LYS A 142 14.30 2.84 -0.90
C LYS A 142 13.51 1.83 -0.07
N PHE A 143 12.49 2.28 0.68
CA PHE A 143 11.72 1.40 1.55
C PHE A 143 10.76 0.50 0.77
N ALA A 144 10.15 1.02 -0.30
CA ALA A 144 9.31 0.21 -1.17
C ALA A 144 10.07 -0.98 -1.78
N GLU A 145 11.34 -0.79 -2.16
CA GLU A 145 12.23 -1.85 -2.65
C GLU A 145 12.66 -2.81 -1.55
N ALA A 146 13.11 -2.28 -0.41
CA ALA A 146 13.61 -3.12 0.69
C ALA A 146 12.55 -4.09 1.22
N ASN A 147 11.28 -3.70 1.20
CA ASN A 147 10.19 -4.48 1.80
C ASN A 147 9.34 -5.24 0.77
N ASN A 148 9.59 -5.10 -0.54
CA ASN A 148 8.64 -5.45 -1.61
C ASN A 148 7.22 -4.96 -1.26
N GLU A 149 7.14 -3.67 -0.93
CA GLU A 149 5.96 -3.13 -0.27
C GLU A 149 4.76 -3.08 -1.22
N VAL A 150 3.61 -3.38 -0.63
CA VAL A 150 2.30 -3.33 -1.26
C VAL A 150 1.37 -2.56 -0.35
N LEU A 151 0.70 -1.56 -0.89
CA LEU A 151 -0.26 -0.76 -0.15
C LEU A 151 -1.68 -1.19 -0.49
N LEU A 152 -2.49 -1.43 0.53
CA LEU A 152 -3.93 -1.61 0.39
C LEU A 152 -4.65 -0.32 0.79
N VAL A 153 -5.64 0.07 -0.02
CA VAL A 153 -6.60 1.15 0.30
C VAL A 153 -7.99 0.54 0.39
N GLY A 154 -8.69 0.86 1.48
CA GLY A 154 -10.02 0.32 1.77
C GLY A 154 -10.02 -0.47 3.08
N THR A 155 -10.89 -1.46 3.14
CA THR A 155 -11.10 -2.28 4.34
C THR A 155 -10.87 -3.74 4.01
N VAL A 156 -10.13 -4.44 4.88
CA VAL A 156 -9.93 -5.88 4.79
C VAL A 156 -10.88 -6.55 5.79
N PRO A 157 -11.92 -7.26 5.34
CA PRO A 157 -12.84 -7.94 6.23
C PRO A 157 -12.16 -9.12 6.96
N PRO A 158 -12.65 -9.51 8.16
CA PRO A 158 -12.04 -10.57 8.96
C PRO A 158 -11.88 -11.90 8.22
N ASN A 159 -12.85 -12.28 7.39
CA ASN A 159 -12.85 -13.53 6.63
C ASN A 159 -11.78 -13.58 5.52
N CYS A 160 -11.09 -12.47 5.26
CA CYS A 160 -9.97 -12.37 4.34
C CYS A 160 -8.61 -12.46 5.05
N VAL A 161 -8.58 -12.50 6.39
CA VAL A 161 -7.35 -12.47 7.19
C VAL A 161 -7.12 -13.82 7.85
N THR A 162 -5.94 -14.39 7.64
CA THR A 162 -5.52 -15.66 8.27
C THR A 162 -4.24 -15.45 9.04
N ILE A 163 -4.21 -15.84 10.32
CA ILE A 163 -2.98 -15.85 11.10
C ILE A 163 -2.06 -16.95 10.57
N GLU A 164 -0.85 -16.57 10.17
CA GLU A 164 0.13 -17.51 9.67
C GLU A 164 0.90 -18.14 10.84
N PRO A 165 1.16 -19.46 10.79
CA PRO A 165 1.96 -20.11 11.83
C PRO A 165 3.38 -19.54 11.83
N ARG A 166 3.95 -19.32 13.03
CA ARG A 166 5.37 -19.00 13.14
C ARG A 166 6.16 -20.27 12.85
N ILE A 167 6.75 -20.35 11.67
CA ILE A 167 7.75 -21.37 11.39
C ILE A 167 8.99 -20.99 12.22
N THR A 168 9.19 -21.67 13.35
CA THR A 168 10.48 -21.67 14.04
C THR A 168 11.41 -22.57 13.24
N ALA A 169 12.63 -22.11 12.99
CA ALA A 169 13.65 -22.98 12.40
C ALA A 169 13.71 -24.30 13.19
N PRO A 170 13.91 -25.45 12.51
CA PRO A 170 14.06 -26.72 13.21
C PRO A 170 15.16 -26.56 14.27
N ASN A 171 14.87 -27.02 15.48
CA ASN A 171 15.79 -26.93 16.61
C ASN A 171 17.09 -27.68 16.22
N PRO A 172 18.25 -27.01 16.13
CA PRO A 172 19.49 -27.66 15.70
C PRO A 172 19.90 -28.83 16.60
N SER A 173 19.38 -28.89 17.83
CA SER A 173 19.58 -29.99 18.78
C SER A 173 18.91 -31.31 18.38
N VAL A 174 17.95 -31.32 17.44
CA VAL A 174 17.27 -32.56 16.98
C VAL A 174 18.01 -33.20 15.79
N MET A 175 18.90 -32.45 15.13
CA MET A 175 19.66 -32.92 13.95
C MET A 175 21.00 -33.59 14.29
N MET A 176 21.43 -33.61 15.56
CA MET A 176 22.65 -34.32 16.01
C MET A 176 22.36 -35.66 16.73
N GLY A 177 21.12 -36.16 16.66
CA GLY A 177 20.70 -37.40 17.33
C GLY A 177 20.79 -38.69 16.49
N LEU A 178 21.25 -38.63 15.24
CA LEU A 178 21.42 -39.81 14.39
C LEU A 178 22.89 -39.99 14.04
N SER A 179 23.68 -40.46 14.99
CA SER A 179 24.92 -41.17 14.67
C SER A 179 24.54 -42.56 14.13
N PRO A 180 24.99 -42.96 12.94
CA PRO A 180 24.87 -44.34 12.50
C PRO A 180 25.71 -45.25 13.41
N MET A 181 25.14 -46.41 13.76
CA MET A 181 25.86 -47.55 14.32
C MET A 181 26.88 -48.09 13.31
#